data_AF-A0A453C8A0-F1
#
_entry.id   AF-A0A453C8A0-F1
#
_cell.length_a   1.000
_cell.length_b   1.000
_cell.length_c   1.000
_cell.angle_alpha   90.00
_cell.angle_beta   90.00
_cell.angle_gamma   90.00
#
_symmetry.space_group_name_H-M   'P 1'
#
loop_
_entity.id
_entity.type
_entity.pdbx_description
1 polymer ?
#
loop_
_entity_poly.entity_id
_entity_poly.type
_entity_poly.pdbx_seq_one_letter_code
_entity_poly.pdbx_strand_id
1 'polypeptide(L)'
;SLFEEGGDWERKNRLKVYEGLYCMATRNFKKATSLFLDSVSTFTTYELFPYDTFIFYTVLTSVITLDRVSLKQKVVDAPEILAVISKVPHLSEFLNSLYNCQYKSFFVAFSGLTEQIKLDRYLQPHFRYFMREVRTVVYSQFLESYKSVTMEAMAASFGVTVDFIDQ
;
A
#
# COMPACT_ATOMS: atom_id res chain seq x y z
N SER A 1 20.27 -2.28 -25.91
CA SER A 1 21.62 -2.61 -25.41
C SER A 1 22.35 -1.31 -25.03
N LEU A 2 21.94 -0.69 -23.91
CA LEU A 2 22.57 0.50 -23.29
C LEU A 2 22.84 0.28 -21.78
N PHE A 3 22.51 -0.91 -21.26
CA PHE A 3 22.56 -1.24 -19.82
C PHE A 3 23.43 -2.48 -19.50
N GLU A 4 24.07 -3.05 -20.53
CA GLU A 4 24.87 -4.28 -20.43
C GLU A 4 26.38 -4.01 -20.28
N GLU A 5 26.87 -2.82 -20.64
CA GLU A 5 28.24 -2.44 -20.33
C GLU A 5 28.31 -1.91 -18.90
N GLY A 6 29.08 -2.61 -18.07
CA GLY A 6 29.02 -2.56 -16.62
C GLY A 6 29.30 -1.18 -16.03
N GLY A 7 28.62 -0.88 -14.91
CA GLY A 7 29.09 0.17 -14.01
C GLY A 7 28.03 0.95 -13.27
N ASP A 8 26.75 0.84 -13.62
CA ASP A 8 25.77 1.81 -13.12
C ASP A 8 24.60 1.19 -12.36
N TRP A 9 24.95 0.53 -11.25
CA TRP A 9 23.99 -0.03 -10.30
C TRP A 9 23.02 1.04 -9.78
N GLU A 10 23.50 2.27 -9.58
CA GLU A 10 22.66 3.39 -9.18
C GLU A 10 21.69 3.82 -10.29
N ARG A 11 22.14 3.92 -11.56
CA ARG A 11 21.20 4.17 -12.68
C ARG A 11 20.19 3.03 -12.85
N LYS A 12 20.58 1.77 -12.60
CA LYS A 12 19.65 0.63 -12.61
C LYS A 12 18.60 0.73 -11.51
N ASN A 13 18.96 1.12 -10.29
CA ASN A 13 17.99 1.32 -9.22
C ASN A 13 17.07 2.51 -9.50
N ARG A 14 17.61 3.62 -10.00
CA ARG A 14 16.79 4.74 -10.48
C ARG A 14 15.78 4.28 -11.52
N LEU A 15 16.22 3.52 -12.52
CA LEU A 15 15.34 2.97 -13.55
C LEU A 15 14.23 2.10 -12.96
N LYS A 16 14.51 1.24 -11.98
CA LYS A 16 13.49 0.43 -11.29
C LYS A 16 12.42 1.30 -10.63
N VAL A 17 12.82 2.39 -9.98
CA VAL A 17 11.88 3.33 -9.35
C VAL A 17 11.00 4.01 -10.42
N TYR A 18 11.59 4.45 -11.54
CA TYR A 18 10.83 5.02 -12.67
C TYR A 18 9.85 4.00 -13.26
N GLU A 19 10.30 2.76 -13.49
CA GLU A 19 9.45 1.68 -13.99
C GLU A 19 8.34 1.33 -13.01
N GLY A 20 8.62 1.32 -11.70
CA GLY A 20 7.64 1.09 -10.65
C GLY A 20 6.56 2.18 -10.64
N LEU A 21 6.97 3.44 -10.77
CA LEU A 21 6.06 4.58 -10.87
C LEU A 21 5.17 4.49 -12.12
N TYR A 22 5.74 4.14 -13.27
CA TYR A 22 4.98 3.90 -14.49
C TYR A 22 4.00 2.72 -14.35
N CYS A 23 4.41 1.64 -13.70
CA CYS A 23 3.54 0.49 -13.43
C CYS A 23 2.37 0.88 -12.51
N MET A 24 2.61 1.73 -11.51
CA MET A 24 1.57 2.28 -10.64
C MET A 24 0.57 3.13 -11.45
N ALA A 25 1.06 4.00 -12.34
CA ALA A 25 0.23 4.83 -13.22
C ALA A 25 -0.53 4.04 -14.31
N THR A 26 -0.12 2.80 -14.61
CA THR A 26 -0.79 1.91 -15.56
C THR A 26 -1.65 0.84 -14.87
N ARG A 27 -1.87 0.97 -13.55
CA ARG A 27 -2.62 0.04 -12.68
C ARG A 27 -1.98 -1.35 -12.48
N ASN A 28 -0.73 -1.54 -12.88
CA ASN A 28 0.00 -2.78 -12.61
C ASN A 28 0.68 -2.72 -11.23
N PHE A 29 -0.14 -2.83 -10.18
CA PHE A 29 0.33 -2.75 -8.80
C PHE A 29 1.24 -3.91 -8.42
N LYS A 30 1.01 -5.13 -8.95
CA LYS A 30 1.83 -6.31 -8.62
C LYS A 30 3.30 -6.09 -9.03
N LYS A 31 3.52 -5.61 -10.25
CA LYS A 31 4.88 -5.31 -10.72
C LYS A 31 5.47 -4.09 -10.00
N ALA A 32 4.65 -3.05 -9.76
CA ALA A 32 5.08 -1.87 -9.02
C ALA A 32 5.59 -2.22 -7.61
N THR A 33 4.86 -3.03 -6.86
CA THR A 33 5.24 -3.48 -5.51
C THR A 33 6.57 -4.22 -5.52
N SER A 34 6.78 -5.16 -6.43
CA SER A 34 8.06 -5.88 -6.54
C SER A 34 9.22 -4.92 -6.78
N LEU A 35 9.08 -3.99 -7.73
CA LEU A 35 10.13 -3.04 -8.05
C LEU A 35 10.40 -2.05 -6.91
N PHE A 36 9.35 -1.61 -6.21
CA PHE A 36 9.47 -0.70 -5.08
C PHE A 36 10.15 -1.37 -3.88
N LEU A 37 9.72 -2.57 -3.49
CA LEU A 37 10.32 -3.30 -2.36
C LEU A 37 11.82 -3.56 -2.57
N ASP A 38 12.22 -3.94 -3.79
CA ASP A 38 13.64 -4.14 -4.14
C ASP A 38 14.46 -2.83 -4.08
N SER A 39 13.79 -1.68 -4.20
CA SER A 39 14.42 -0.36 -4.26
C SER A 39 14.36 0.41 -2.93
N VAL A 40 13.73 -0.14 -1.87
CA VAL A 40 13.60 0.52 -0.55
C VAL A 40 14.95 0.81 0.10
N SER A 41 15.86 -0.17 0.11
CA SER A 41 17.17 -0.05 0.74
C SER A 41 18.18 0.73 -0.10
N THR A 42 17.87 1.00 -1.36
CA THR A 42 18.82 1.53 -2.36
C THR A 42 18.32 2.80 -3.05
N PHE A 43 17.31 3.44 -2.46
CA PHE A 43 16.65 4.61 -3.01
C PHE A 43 17.59 5.83 -3.06
N THR A 44 17.82 6.35 -4.26
CA THR A 44 18.58 7.61 -4.47
C THR A 44 17.84 8.63 -5.34
N THR A 45 16.60 8.36 -5.75
CA THR A 45 15.85 9.17 -6.73
C THR A 45 15.10 10.34 -6.08
N TYR A 46 15.82 11.23 -5.39
CA TYR A 46 15.24 12.43 -4.75
C TYR A 46 14.72 13.47 -5.76
N GLU A 47 15.07 13.33 -7.03
CA GLU A 47 14.58 14.17 -8.13
C GLU A 47 13.08 14.03 -8.39
N LEU A 48 12.52 12.84 -8.13
CA LEU A 48 11.09 12.55 -8.34
C LEU A 48 10.25 13.00 -7.15
N PHE A 49 10.60 12.51 -5.97
CA PHE A 49 9.89 12.77 -4.72
C PHE A 49 10.78 12.45 -3.52
N PRO A 50 10.46 13.01 -2.33
CA PRO A 50 11.13 12.65 -1.09
C PRO A 50 10.97 11.16 -0.75
N TYR A 51 11.92 10.62 0.02
CA TYR A 51 11.87 9.23 0.48
C TYR A 51 10.58 8.91 1.25
N ASP A 52 10.03 9.88 1.99
CA ASP A 52 8.78 9.71 2.72
C ASP A 52 7.60 9.36 1.78
N THR A 53 7.52 10.02 0.62
CA THR A 53 6.53 9.73 -0.42
C THR A 53 6.80 8.39 -1.11
N PHE A 54 8.07 8.01 -1.27
CA PHE A 54 8.43 6.70 -1.81
C PHE A 54 7.90 5.55 -0.93
N ILE A 55 8.13 5.67 0.38
CA ILE A 55 7.67 4.68 1.36
C ILE A 55 6.14 4.64 1.39
N PHE A 56 5.48 5.80 1.30
CA PHE A 56 4.03 5.87 1.16
C PHE A 56 3.51 5.05 -0.03
N TYR A 57 4.07 5.22 -1.23
CA TYR A 57 3.68 4.40 -2.39
C TYR A 57 3.95 2.92 -2.18
N THR A 58 5.14 2.59 -1.67
CA THR A 58 5.54 1.20 -1.43
C THR A 58 4.56 0.50 -0.50
N VAL A 59 4.16 1.15 0.59
CA VAL A 59 3.19 0.60 1.55
C VAL A 59 1.82 0.44 0.89
N LEU A 60 1.32 1.46 0.20
CA LEU A 60 0.00 1.40 -0.45
C LEU A 60 -0.10 0.29 -1.50
N THR A 61 0.89 0.16 -2.38
CA THR A 61 0.88 -0.89 -3.40
C THR A 61 1.08 -2.27 -2.77
N SER A 62 1.89 -2.37 -1.71
CA SER A 62 2.10 -3.63 -0.98
C SER A 62 0.83 -4.15 -0.32
N VAL A 63 0.03 -3.29 0.29
CA VAL A 63 -1.24 -3.68 0.94
C VAL A 63 -2.25 -4.28 -0.05
N ILE A 64 -2.28 -3.80 -1.29
CA ILE A 64 -3.18 -4.34 -2.32
C ILE A 64 -2.71 -5.69 -2.87
N THR A 65 -1.39 -5.92 -2.90
CA THR A 65 -0.80 -6.96 -3.76
C THR A 65 -0.23 -8.14 -2.99
N LEU A 66 0.26 -7.91 -1.77
CA LEU A 66 0.88 -8.94 -0.95
C LEU A 66 -0.14 -9.65 -0.08
N ASP A 67 0.09 -10.93 0.14
CA ASP A 67 -0.58 -11.71 1.18
C ASP A 67 -0.08 -11.31 2.57
N ARG A 68 -0.85 -11.67 3.61
CA ARG A 68 -0.56 -11.29 5.01
C ARG A 68 0.83 -11.71 5.48
N VAL A 69 1.34 -12.86 5.03
CA VAL A 69 2.66 -13.37 5.44
C VAL A 69 3.77 -12.56 4.80
N SER A 70 3.68 -12.35 3.48
CA SER A 70 4.64 -11.51 2.75
C SER A 70 4.61 -10.06 3.20
N LEU A 71 3.43 -9.50 3.48
CA LEU A 71 3.27 -8.13 3.97
C LEU A 71 3.98 -7.95 5.32
N LYS A 72 3.87 -8.92 6.22
CA LYS A 72 4.58 -8.87 7.50
C LYS A 72 6.09 -8.83 7.30
N GLN A 73 6.62 -9.81 6.57
CA GLN A 73 8.07 -9.97 6.39
C GLN A 73 8.71 -8.82 5.63
N LYS A 74 8.04 -8.29 4.60
CA LYS A 74 8.63 -7.30 3.69
C LYS A 74 8.30 -5.85 4.03
N VAL A 75 7.24 -5.60 4.82
CA VAL A 75 6.73 -4.25 5.06
C VAL A 75 6.62 -3.94 6.54
N VAL A 76 5.95 -4.79 7.33
CA VAL A 76 5.72 -4.52 8.77
C VAL A 76 7.02 -4.61 9.56
N ASP A 77 7.83 -5.65 9.31
CA ASP A 77 9.07 -5.88 10.04
C ASP A 77 10.29 -5.17 9.40
N ALA A 78 10.08 -4.44 8.30
CA ALA A 78 11.17 -3.78 7.56
C ALA A 78 11.64 -2.50 8.28
N PRO A 79 12.90 -2.43 8.74
CA PRO A 79 13.39 -1.31 9.54
C PRO A 79 13.40 0.01 8.77
N GLU A 80 13.64 -0.03 7.45
CA GLU A 80 13.64 1.14 6.58
C GLU A 80 12.26 1.80 6.51
N ILE A 81 11.21 0.98 6.48
CA ILE A 81 9.83 1.45 6.46
C ILE A 81 9.43 1.95 7.84
N LEU A 82 9.74 1.21 8.91
CA LEU A 82 9.43 1.59 10.29
C LEU A 82 10.05 2.95 10.70
N ALA A 83 11.24 3.26 10.20
CA ALA A 83 11.91 4.54 10.47
C ALA A 83 11.16 5.74 9.87
N VAL A 84 10.43 5.54 8.77
CA VAL A 84 9.79 6.61 8.00
C VAL A 84 8.28 6.66 8.20
N ILE A 85 7.65 5.52 8.48
CA ILE A 85 6.19 5.39 8.59
C ILE A 85 5.60 6.29 9.69
N SER A 86 6.40 6.63 10.71
CA SER A 86 6.01 7.54 11.79
C SER A 86 5.93 9.01 11.37
N LYS A 87 6.57 9.38 10.24
CA LYS A 87 6.52 10.74 9.68
C LYS A 87 5.27 10.99 8.85
N VAL A 88 4.71 9.93 8.26
CA VAL A 88 3.51 10.01 7.43
C VAL A 88 2.28 9.77 8.32
N PRO A 89 1.37 10.75 8.44
CA PRO A 89 0.21 10.60 9.30
C PRO A 89 -0.68 9.45 8.83
N HIS A 90 -1.28 8.71 9.76
CA HIS A 90 -2.19 7.57 9.53
C HIS A 90 -1.59 6.33 8.85
N LEU A 91 -0.40 6.39 8.25
CA LEU A 91 0.19 5.25 7.53
C LEU A 91 0.57 4.08 8.46
N SER A 92 1.15 4.40 9.62
CA SER A 92 1.51 3.39 10.63
C SER A 92 0.28 2.69 11.20
N GLU A 93 -0.76 3.46 11.52
CA GLU A 93 -2.01 2.92 12.02
C GLU A 93 -2.71 2.08 10.93
N PHE A 94 -2.71 2.52 9.68
CA PHE A 94 -3.25 1.79 8.54
C PHE A 94 -2.59 0.41 8.36
N LEU A 95 -1.26 0.33 8.41
CA LEU A 95 -0.54 -0.94 8.26
C LEU A 95 -0.76 -1.87 9.47
N ASN A 96 -0.58 -1.36 10.68
CA ASN A 96 -0.67 -2.15 11.90
C ASN A 96 -2.10 -2.62 12.20
N SER A 97 -3.11 -1.78 11.93
CA SER A 97 -4.52 -2.15 12.12
C SER A 97 -4.96 -3.27 11.17
N LEU A 98 -4.48 -3.28 9.92
CA LEU A 98 -4.73 -4.38 8.98
C LEU A 98 -4.10 -5.68 9.47
N TYR A 99 -2.85 -5.62 9.94
CA TYR A 99 -2.13 -6.80 10.44
C TYR A 99 -2.74 -7.38 11.73
N ASN A 100 -3.15 -6.51 12.65
CA ASN A 100 -3.79 -6.84 13.93
C ASN A 100 -5.29 -7.14 13.80
N CYS A 101 -5.85 -7.11 12.59
CA CYS A 101 -7.28 -7.32 12.31
C CYS A 101 -8.21 -6.33 13.05
N GLN A 102 -7.77 -5.09 13.27
CA GLN A 102 -8.53 -4.02 13.91
C GLN A 102 -9.22 -3.14 12.87
N TYR A 103 -10.32 -3.62 12.32
CA TYR A 103 -10.90 -3.01 11.13
C TYR A 103 -11.54 -1.63 11.34
N LYS A 104 -11.99 -1.30 12.56
CA LYS A 104 -12.49 0.05 12.87
C LYS A 104 -11.40 1.10 12.72
N SER A 105 -10.28 0.89 13.42
CA SER A 105 -9.12 1.77 13.36
C SER A 105 -8.54 1.83 11.95
N PHE A 106 -8.57 0.70 11.23
CA PHE A 106 -8.18 0.65 9.82
C PHE A 106 -8.99 1.61 8.95
N PHE A 107 -10.33 1.61 9.04
CA PHE A 107 -11.15 2.50 8.23
C PHE A 107 -11.00 3.98 8.61
N VAL A 108 -10.76 4.28 9.89
CA VAL A 108 -10.44 5.64 10.35
C VAL A 108 -9.09 6.12 9.81
N ALA A 109 -8.05 5.28 9.90
CA ALA A 109 -6.74 5.61 9.32
C ALA A 109 -6.83 5.73 7.78
N PHE A 110 -7.58 4.84 7.14
CA PHE A 110 -7.78 4.84 5.70
C PHE A 110 -8.48 6.11 5.21
N SER A 111 -9.49 6.61 5.92
CA SER A 111 -10.17 7.86 5.55
C SER A 111 -9.21 9.05 5.57
N GLY A 112 -8.34 9.16 6.58
CA GLY A 112 -7.28 10.17 6.63
C GLY A 112 -6.28 10.05 5.47
N LEU A 113 -5.90 8.84 5.08
CA LEU A 113 -5.03 8.62 3.92
C LEU A 113 -5.71 8.96 2.60
N THR A 114 -7.04 8.80 2.49
CA THR A 114 -7.74 9.07 1.22
C THR A 114 -7.63 10.52 0.76
N GLU A 115 -7.49 11.47 1.68
CA GLU A 115 -7.27 12.88 1.34
C GLU A 115 -5.93 13.08 0.65
N GLN A 116 -4.87 12.45 1.17
CA GLN A 116 -3.54 12.49 0.57
C GLN A 116 -3.53 11.83 -0.83
N ILE A 117 -4.19 10.68 -0.97
CA ILE A 117 -4.28 9.96 -2.26
C ILE A 117 -5.04 10.79 -3.31
N LYS A 118 -6.06 11.56 -2.90
CA LYS A 118 -6.81 12.45 -3.80
C LYS A 118 -6.01 13.66 -4.27
N LEU A 119 -5.12 14.17 -3.42
CA LEU A 119 -4.25 15.30 -3.76
C LEU A 119 -3.04 14.88 -4.61
N ASP A 120 -2.74 13.58 -4.63
CA ASP A 120 -1.60 13.04 -5.34
C ASP A 120 -1.82 12.95 -6.86
N ARG A 121 -0.87 13.48 -7.62
CA ARG A 121 -0.90 13.50 -9.10
C ARG A 121 -0.98 12.09 -9.71
N TYR A 122 -0.31 11.10 -9.12
CA TYR A 122 -0.20 9.77 -9.73
C TYR A 122 -1.34 8.83 -9.34
N LEU A 123 -1.87 8.98 -8.12
CA LEU A 123 -2.91 8.11 -7.59
C LEU A 123 -4.33 8.65 -7.79
N GLN A 124 -4.52 9.97 -7.96
CA GLN A 124 -5.84 10.58 -8.13
C GLN A 124 -6.67 9.96 -9.28
N PRO A 125 -6.13 9.67 -10.48
CA PRO A 125 -6.89 9.00 -11.54
C PRO A 125 -7.29 7.56 -11.21
N HIS A 126 -6.59 6.93 -10.26
CA HIS A 126 -6.78 5.54 -9.86
C HIS A 126 -7.46 5.40 -8.50
N PHE A 127 -7.86 6.50 -7.88
CA PHE A 127 -8.43 6.53 -6.53
C PHE A 127 -9.60 5.56 -6.35
N ARG A 128 -10.55 5.53 -7.30
CA ARG A 128 -11.70 4.61 -7.25
C ARG A 128 -11.29 3.14 -7.30
N TYR A 129 -10.30 2.83 -8.12
CA TYR A 129 -9.77 1.47 -8.23
C TYR A 129 -9.07 1.09 -6.92
N PHE A 130 -8.19 1.95 -6.41
CA PHE A 130 -7.47 1.75 -5.16
C PHE A 130 -8.43 1.48 -3.99
N MET A 131 -9.46 2.31 -3.82
CA MET A 131 -10.46 2.11 -2.76
C MET A 131 -11.16 0.75 -2.86
N ARG A 132 -11.51 0.31 -4.07
CA ARG A 132 -12.18 -0.97 -4.28
C ARG A 132 -11.28 -2.13 -3.91
N GLU A 133 -10.04 -2.14 -4.40
CA GLU A 133 -9.10 -3.23 -4.13
C GLU A 133 -8.77 -3.34 -2.63
N VAL A 134 -8.55 -2.20 -1.94
CA VAL A 134 -8.31 -2.21 -0.48
C VAL A 134 -9.49 -2.81 0.27
N ARG A 135 -10.72 -2.44 -0.08
CA ARG A 135 -11.93 -3.05 0.52
C ARG A 135 -12.00 -4.54 0.26
N THR A 136 -11.69 -4.99 -0.97
CA THR A 136 -11.68 -6.41 -1.32
C THR A 136 -10.68 -7.19 -0.47
N VAL A 137 -9.48 -6.67 -0.25
CA VAL A 137 -8.47 -7.31 0.62
C VAL A 137 -8.98 -7.43 2.05
N VAL A 138 -9.51 -6.35 2.60
CA VAL A 138 -10.01 -6.30 3.99
C VAL A 138 -11.20 -7.24 4.20
N TYR A 139 -12.16 -7.26 3.27
CA TYR A 139 -13.31 -8.15 3.34
C TYR A 139 -12.90 -9.61 3.15
N SER A 140 -11.99 -9.90 2.23
CA SER A 140 -11.45 -11.25 2.04
C SER A 140 -10.76 -11.75 3.32
N GLN A 141 -9.93 -10.91 3.94
CA GLN A 141 -9.23 -11.24 5.18
C GLN A 141 -10.20 -11.51 6.34
N PHE A 142 -11.28 -10.73 6.45
CA PHE A 142 -12.30 -10.97 7.46
C PHE A 142 -13.05 -12.27 7.22
N LEU A 143 -13.54 -12.49 6.00
CA LEU A 143 -14.33 -13.67 5.64
C LEU A 143 -13.52 -14.97 5.72
N GLU A 144 -12.20 -14.94 5.47
CA GLU A 144 -11.33 -16.11 5.59
C GLU A 144 -11.31 -16.69 7.01
N SER A 145 -11.52 -15.84 8.02
CA SER A 145 -11.55 -16.28 9.43
C SER A 145 -12.89 -16.86 9.90
N TYR A 146 -13.98 -16.69 9.12
CA TYR A 146 -15.33 -17.09 9.51
C TYR A 146 -15.99 -17.99 8.45
N LYS A 147 -16.46 -19.17 8.85
CA LYS A 147 -17.21 -20.08 7.96
C LYS A 147 -18.60 -19.52 7.57
N SER A 148 -19.22 -18.75 8.45
CA SER A 148 -20.48 -18.04 8.21
C SER A 148 -20.51 -16.81 9.12
N VAL A 149 -20.93 -15.66 8.58
CA VAL A 149 -21.04 -14.41 9.34
C VAL A 149 -22.33 -13.69 8.95
N THR A 150 -22.97 -13.01 9.90
CA THR A 150 -24.12 -12.15 9.58
C THR A 150 -23.63 -10.75 9.19
N MET A 151 -24.40 -10.06 8.34
CA MET A 151 -24.04 -8.73 7.86
C MET A 151 -23.98 -7.70 9.00
N GLU A 152 -24.78 -7.87 10.05
CA GLU A 152 -24.80 -6.99 11.22
C GLU A 152 -23.54 -7.16 12.06
N ALA A 153 -23.06 -8.38 12.24
CA ALA A 153 -21.81 -8.65 12.95
C ALA A 153 -20.59 -8.12 12.17
N MET A 154 -20.65 -8.22 10.85
CA MET A 154 -19.66 -7.64 9.94
C MET A 154 -19.64 -6.11 10.07
N ALA A 155 -20.80 -5.46 9.91
CA ALA A 155 -20.99 -4.02 10.09
C ALA A 155 -20.49 -3.51 11.45
N ALA A 156 -20.84 -4.21 12.54
CA ALA A 156 -20.41 -3.87 13.89
C ALA A 156 -18.89 -3.99 14.08
N SER A 157 -18.23 -4.93 13.40
CA SER A 157 -16.78 -5.14 13.46
C SER A 157 -16.01 -4.09 12.65
N PHE A 158 -16.56 -3.67 11.51
CA PHE A 158 -16.00 -2.63 10.65
C PHE A 158 -16.32 -1.21 11.14
N GLY A 159 -17.36 -1.04 11.95
CA GLY A 159 -17.82 0.27 12.40
C GLY A 159 -18.55 1.06 11.31
N VAL A 160 -19.18 0.36 10.36
CA VAL A 160 -19.94 0.93 9.24
C VAL A 160 -21.39 0.44 9.28
N THR A 161 -22.27 1.07 8.52
CA THR A 161 -23.67 0.62 8.39
C THR A 161 -23.76 -0.61 7.48
N VAL A 162 -24.81 -1.42 7.68
CA VAL A 162 -25.09 -2.60 6.84
C VAL A 162 -25.27 -2.17 5.36
N ASP A 163 -25.96 -1.06 5.13
CA ASP A 163 -26.17 -0.49 3.78
C ASP A 163 -24.85 -0.13 3.08
N PHE A 164 -23.79 0.18 3.83
CA PHE A 164 -22.47 0.49 3.26
C PHE A 164 -21.70 -0.78 2.86
N ILE A 165 -21.99 -1.92 3.48
CA ILE A 165 -21.37 -3.22 3.12
C ILE A 165 -22.10 -3.84 1.93
N ASP A 166 -23.41 -3.59 1.81
CA ASP A 166 -24.25 -4.14 0.73
C ASP A 166 -24.06 -3.41 -0.63
N GLN A 167 -23.41 -2.24 -0.64
CA GLN A 167 -23.10 -1.42 -1.82
C GLN A 167 -21.68 -1.60 -2.36
#